data_AF-A0A7J9GSR5-F1
#
_entry.id   AF-A0A7J9GSR5-F1
#
_cell.length_a   1.000
_cell.length_b   1.000
_cell.length_c   1.000
_cell.angle_alpha   90.00
_cell.angle_beta   90.00
_cell.angle_gamma   90.00
#
_symmetry.space_group_name_H-M   'P 1'
#
loop_
_entity.id
_entity.type
_entity.pdbx_description
1 polymer ?
#
loop_
_entity_poly.entity_id
_entity_poly.type
_entity_poly.pdbx_seq_one_letter_code
_entity_poly.pdbx_strand_id
1 'polypeptide(L)'
;GWRNERVVHVPNVERSRVILVLDSDPLAQRNKVQEVVKMMETELGGGWIFHKLCKVYLFISSQRIAGCLVAEPIKEAFEVLSNPVDERQDGAIAKRRRSNPSKLQFGKIVLEREVIKRAPSEVLHENHTGVILCKKEAVHAVCGIRAIWVTPSNRRKGIATQLLEAVR
;
A
#
# COMPACT_ATOMS: atom_id res chain seq x y z
N GLY A 1 -20.99 -13.84 12.11
CA GLY A 1 -19.84 -13.25 12.84
C GLY A 1 -19.44 -14.20 13.94
N TRP A 2 -18.28 -13.99 14.57
CA TRP A 2 -17.94 -14.74 15.77
C TRP A 2 -18.75 -14.22 16.96
N ARG A 3 -18.97 -15.06 17.97
CA ARG A 3 -19.73 -14.66 19.18
C ARG A 3 -18.99 -13.60 19.99
N ASN A 4 -17.67 -13.77 20.13
CA ASN A 4 -16.79 -12.87 20.86
C ASN A 4 -15.71 -12.34 19.91
N GLU A 5 -15.94 -11.16 19.35
CA GLU A 5 -14.97 -10.46 18.51
C GLU A 5 -14.27 -9.37 19.35
N ARG A 6 -12.94 -9.33 19.30
CA ARG A 6 -12.17 -8.24 19.91
C ARG A 6 -12.14 -7.05 18.95
N VAL A 7 -13.15 -6.19 19.00
CA VAL A 7 -13.22 -4.95 18.21
C VAL A 7 -12.27 -3.92 18.81
N VAL A 8 -11.34 -3.40 18.00
CA VAL A 8 -10.33 -2.42 18.42
C VAL A 8 -10.53 -1.05 17.80
N HIS A 9 -11.27 -0.96 16.69
CA HIS A 9 -11.59 0.31 16.04
C HIS A 9 -12.93 0.21 15.30
N VAL A 10 -13.71 1.28 15.33
CA VAL A 10 -15.01 1.38 14.64
C VAL A 10 -14.98 2.63 13.75
N PRO A 11 -14.68 2.49 12.45
CA PRO A 11 -14.70 3.60 11.52
C PRO A 11 -16.10 4.21 11.39
N ASN A 12 -16.18 5.50 11.06
CA ASN A 12 -17.44 6.18 10.72
C ASN A 12 -18.06 5.73 9.38
N VAL A 13 -17.59 4.63 8.80
CA VAL A 13 -18.13 4.03 7.58
C VAL A 13 -19.17 2.97 7.99
N GLU A 14 -20.33 2.99 7.33
CA GLU A 14 -21.46 2.15 7.70
C GLU A 14 -21.08 0.66 7.78
N ARG A 15 -21.49 0.00 8.88
CA ARG A 15 -21.32 -1.45 9.11
C ARG A 15 -19.88 -1.94 8.98
N SER A 16 -18.91 -1.10 9.34
CA SER A 16 -17.50 -1.46 9.35
C SER A 16 -16.91 -1.51 10.77
N ARG A 17 -15.90 -2.35 10.96
CA ARG A 17 -15.15 -2.48 12.21
C ARG A 17 -13.78 -3.10 11.94
N VAL A 18 -12.82 -2.83 12.81
CA VAL A 18 -11.53 -3.52 12.85
C VAL A 18 -11.51 -4.40 14.07
N ILE A 19 -11.15 -5.67 13.88
CA ILE A 19 -10.95 -6.62 14.97
C ILE A 19 -9.49 -7.03 15.07
N LEU A 20 -9.03 -7.34 16.29
CA LEU A 20 -7.69 -7.85 16.57
C LEU A 20 -7.75 -9.33 16.91
N VAL A 21 -6.95 -10.15 16.22
CA VAL A 21 -6.75 -11.57 16.50
C VAL A 21 -5.31 -11.82 16.98
N LEU A 22 -5.18 -12.58 18.06
CA LEU A 22 -3.95 -12.96 18.73
C LEU A 22 -3.75 -14.48 18.68
N ASP A 23 -2.51 -14.94 18.92
CA ASP A 23 -2.16 -16.37 18.94
C ASP A 23 -2.89 -17.17 20.04
N SER A 24 -3.34 -16.49 21.11
CA SER A 24 -4.11 -17.06 22.21
C SER A 24 -5.62 -17.18 21.93
N ASP A 25 -6.11 -16.67 20.80
CA ASP A 25 -7.54 -16.69 20.48
C ASP A 25 -8.05 -18.08 20.04
N PRO A 26 -9.38 -18.31 20.05
CA PRO A 26 -9.95 -19.60 19.65
C PRO A 26 -9.51 -20.07 18.26
N LEU A 27 -9.41 -21.39 18.07
CA LEU A 27 -8.92 -22.00 16.83
C LEU A 27 -9.67 -21.53 15.57
N ALA A 28 -10.99 -21.29 15.66
CA ALA A 28 -11.77 -20.77 14.55
C ALA A 28 -11.28 -19.38 14.07
N GLN A 29 -10.83 -18.51 14.97
CA GLN A 29 -10.31 -17.19 14.64
C GLN A 29 -8.92 -17.30 14.00
N ARG A 30 -8.07 -18.14 14.59
CA ARG A 30 -6.71 -18.41 14.09
C ARG A 30 -6.72 -19.05 12.71
N ASN A 31 -7.61 -20.03 12.48
CA ASN A 31 -7.78 -20.65 11.16
C ASN A 31 -8.21 -19.61 10.12
N LYS A 32 -9.10 -18.69 10.48
CA LYS A 32 -9.52 -17.62 9.57
C LYS A 32 -8.39 -16.67 9.23
N VAL A 33 -7.54 -16.33 10.19
CA VAL A 33 -6.31 -15.56 9.95
C VAL A 33 -5.42 -16.30 8.95
N GLN A 34 -5.21 -17.61 9.10
CA GLN A 34 -4.41 -18.40 8.14
C GLN A 34 -4.98 -18.35 6.71
N GLU A 35 -6.30 -18.43 6.55
CA GLU A 35 -6.93 -18.28 5.22
C GLU A 35 -6.66 -16.89 4.61
N VAL A 36 -6.75 -15.83 5.42
CA VAL A 36 -6.51 -14.46 4.96
C VAL A 36 -5.03 -14.27 4.60
N VAL A 37 -4.12 -14.73 5.44
CA VAL A 37 -2.67 -14.67 5.20
C VAL A 37 -2.32 -15.40 3.91
N LYS A 38 -2.83 -16.62 3.68
CA LYS A 38 -2.59 -17.36 2.44
C LYS A 38 -2.99 -16.58 1.19
N MET A 39 -4.10 -15.85 1.28
CA MET A 39 -4.55 -14.99 0.17
C MET A 39 -3.67 -13.74 0.03
N MET A 40 -3.21 -13.13 1.13
CA MET A 40 -2.19 -12.07 1.07
C MET A 40 -0.89 -12.56 0.42
N GLU A 41 -0.43 -13.75 0.77
CA GLU A 41 0.78 -14.37 0.21
C GLU A 41 0.66 -14.65 -1.30
N THR A 42 -0.57 -14.90 -1.79
CA THR A 42 -0.84 -15.04 -3.23
C THR A 42 -0.64 -13.72 -3.97
N GLU A 43 -0.89 -12.57 -3.32
CA GLU A 43 -0.73 -11.24 -3.93
C GLU A 43 0.64 -10.59 -3.66
N LEU A 44 1.28 -10.91 -2.51
CA LEU A 44 2.48 -10.23 -2.02
C LEU A 44 3.74 -11.12 -1.99
N GLY A 45 3.60 -12.43 -2.29
CA GLY A 45 4.65 -13.43 -2.10
C GLY A 45 4.56 -14.10 -0.72
N GLY A 46 4.93 -15.38 -0.65
CA GLY A 46 4.67 -16.24 0.51
C GLY A 46 5.83 -16.42 1.50
N GLY A 47 5.50 -16.87 2.72
CA GLY A 47 6.44 -17.41 3.70
C GLY A 47 7.01 -16.41 4.70
N TRP A 48 6.67 -15.13 4.61
CA TRP A 48 7.26 -14.07 5.44
C TRP A 48 6.25 -13.22 6.22
N ILE A 49 4.95 -13.33 5.92
CA ILE A 49 3.92 -12.43 6.44
C ILE A 49 3.61 -12.67 7.93
N PHE A 50 3.47 -13.93 8.35
CA PHE A 50 2.90 -14.28 9.64
C PHE A 50 3.81 -15.21 10.46
N HIS A 51 3.97 -14.89 11.75
CA HIS A 51 4.65 -15.75 12.74
C HIS A 51 4.07 -15.51 14.14
N LYS A 52 4.57 -16.25 15.14
CA LYS A 52 3.97 -16.35 16.49
C LYS A 52 3.81 -15.01 17.23
N LEU A 53 4.69 -14.04 17.02
CA LEU A 53 4.60 -12.75 17.74
C LEU A 53 3.70 -11.71 17.03
N CYS A 54 3.11 -12.08 15.90
CA CYS A 54 2.30 -11.16 15.12
C CYS A 54 0.94 -10.87 15.79
N LYS A 55 0.52 -9.62 15.69
CA LYS A 55 -0.84 -9.16 15.95
C LYS A 55 -1.53 -8.93 14.61
N VAL A 56 -2.73 -9.49 14.43
CA VAL A 56 -3.45 -9.42 13.16
C VAL A 56 -4.71 -8.59 13.30
N TYR A 57 -4.81 -7.54 12.48
CA TYR A 57 -5.93 -6.63 12.43
C TYR A 57 -6.74 -6.90 11.16
N LEU A 58 -8.02 -7.21 11.31
CA LEU A 58 -8.92 -7.50 10.20
C LEU A 58 -9.96 -6.41 10.07
N PHE A 59 -10.00 -5.74 8.92
CA PHE A 59 -11.07 -4.80 8.60
C PHE A 59 -12.26 -5.56 8.03
N ILE A 60 -13.39 -5.51 8.70
CA ILE A 60 -14.64 -6.15 8.31
C ILE A 60 -15.60 -5.07 7.82
N SER A 61 -16.14 -5.24 6.61
CA SER A 61 -17.23 -4.42 6.04
C SER A 61 -18.31 -5.33 5.51
N SER A 62 -19.56 -5.08 5.90
CA SER A 62 -20.71 -5.89 5.44
C SER A 62 -20.48 -7.40 5.62
N GLN A 63 -19.90 -7.79 6.77
CA GLN A 63 -19.56 -9.16 7.15
C GLN A 63 -18.49 -9.85 6.28
N ARG A 64 -17.77 -9.09 5.44
CA ARG A 64 -16.62 -9.58 4.67
C ARG A 64 -15.33 -8.93 5.15
N ILE A 65 -14.26 -9.70 5.18
CA ILE A 65 -12.91 -9.18 5.42
C ILE A 65 -12.50 -8.40 4.17
N ALA A 66 -12.37 -7.08 4.29
CA ALA A 66 -12.00 -6.19 3.19
C ALA A 66 -10.54 -5.76 3.23
N GLY A 67 -9.87 -5.90 4.38
CA GLY A 67 -8.45 -5.65 4.56
C GLY A 67 -7.86 -6.37 5.76
N CYS A 68 -6.53 -6.50 5.77
CA CYS A 68 -5.75 -7.16 6.80
C CYS A 68 -4.44 -6.41 7.02
N LEU A 69 -4.03 -6.26 8.28
CA LEU A 69 -2.73 -5.74 8.65
C LEU A 69 -2.09 -6.68 9.67
N VAL A 70 -0.82 -7.02 9.45
CA VAL A 70 -0.01 -7.84 10.34
C VAL A 70 1.10 -6.97 10.92
N ALA A 71 1.12 -6.85 12.24
CA ALA A 71 2.09 -6.04 12.98
C ALA A 71 2.90 -6.90 13.96
N GLU A 72 4.12 -6.50 14.24
CA GLU A 72 4.99 -7.14 15.23
C GLU A 72 5.72 -6.08 16.08
N PRO A 73 6.15 -6.43 17.30
CA PRO A 73 7.04 -5.56 18.07
C PRO A 73 8.43 -5.50 17.42
N ILE A 74 8.97 -4.29 17.30
CA ILE A 74 10.35 -4.04 16.88
C ILE A 74 11.07 -3.18 17.93
N LYS A 75 12.37 -3.01 17.79
CA LYS A 75 13.18 -2.13 18.67
C LYS A 75 13.69 -0.90 17.95
N GLU A 76 13.95 -1.04 16.65
CA GLU A 76 14.63 -0.07 15.81
C GLU A 76 14.09 -0.12 14.38
N ALA A 77 14.20 1.00 13.66
CA ALA A 77 13.89 1.14 12.25
C ALA A 77 14.87 2.12 11.57
N PHE A 78 14.83 2.22 10.24
CA PHE A 78 15.69 3.11 9.47
C PHE A 78 14.82 4.05 8.63
N GLU A 79 15.11 5.34 8.67
CA GLU A 79 14.34 6.37 7.96
C GLU A 79 14.60 6.26 6.44
N VAL A 80 13.53 6.28 5.65
CA VAL A 80 13.61 6.29 4.19
C VAL A 80 14.04 7.67 3.70
N LEU A 81 15.06 7.70 2.85
CA LEU A 81 15.55 8.92 2.21
C LEU A 81 14.55 9.36 1.12
N SER A 82 14.03 10.57 1.26
CA SER A 82 13.21 11.21 0.23
C SER A 82 14.13 11.94 -0.74
N ASN A 83 14.15 11.56 -2.01
CA ASN A 83 14.82 12.37 -3.04
C ASN A 83 14.00 13.66 -3.22
N PRO A 84 14.58 14.86 -3.04
CA PRO A 84 13.86 16.08 -3.35
C PRO A 84 13.59 16.11 -4.86
N VAL A 85 12.32 16.17 -5.22
CA VAL A 85 11.92 16.52 -6.59
C VAL A 85 12.20 18.01 -6.71
N ASP A 86 13.13 18.39 -7.59
CA ASP A 86 13.51 19.78 -7.85
C ASP A 86 12.29 20.71 -7.86
N GLU A 87 12.36 21.74 -7.01
CA GLU A 87 11.49 22.90 -7.08
C GLU A 87 11.59 23.47 -8.49
N ARG A 88 10.50 23.35 -9.26
CA ARG A 88 10.43 23.91 -10.61
C ARG A 88 10.61 25.42 -10.48
N GLN A 89 11.78 25.92 -10.90
CA GLN A 89 11.94 27.33 -11.18
C GLN A 89 10.96 27.73 -12.29
N ASP A 90 10.22 28.79 -11.98
CA ASP A 90 9.28 29.47 -12.84
C ASP A 90 10.00 30.11 -14.04
N GLY A 91 9.34 30.13 -15.20
CA GLY A 91 9.68 31.01 -16.33
C GLY A 91 10.68 30.51 -17.39
N ALA A 92 10.16 29.97 -18.51
CA ALA A 92 10.56 30.37 -19.87
C ALA A 92 9.69 29.70 -20.94
N ILE A 93 8.96 30.52 -21.71
CA ILE A 93 8.19 30.12 -22.89
C ILE A 93 9.16 29.67 -23.98
N ALA A 94 9.40 28.36 -24.10
CA ALA A 94 10.12 27.78 -25.24
C ALA A 94 9.10 27.16 -26.22
N LYS A 95 9.06 27.71 -27.44
CA LYS A 95 8.20 27.29 -28.57
C LYS A 95 8.29 25.78 -28.81
N ARG A 96 7.21 25.07 -28.46
CA ARG A 96 7.06 23.62 -28.68
C ARG A 96 6.84 23.35 -30.17
N ARG A 97 7.80 22.72 -30.84
CA ARG A 97 7.63 22.18 -32.20
C ARG A 97 6.63 21.01 -32.15
N ARG A 98 5.43 21.22 -32.67
CA ARG A 98 4.43 20.17 -32.89
C ARG A 98 4.91 19.25 -34.01
N SER A 99 5.12 17.97 -33.72
CA SER A 99 5.23 16.93 -34.75
C SER A 99 3.84 16.34 -35.01
N ASN A 100 3.53 16.07 -36.28
CA ASN A 100 2.22 15.57 -36.72
C ASN A 100 1.78 14.34 -35.90
N PRO A 101 0.57 14.35 -35.28
CA PRO A 101 0.06 13.21 -34.55
C PRO A 101 -0.30 12.08 -35.51
N SER A 102 0.06 10.83 -35.17
CA SER A 102 -0.39 9.66 -35.91
C SER A 102 -1.83 9.32 -35.51
N LYS A 103 -2.72 9.17 -36.50
CA LYS A 103 -4.11 8.78 -36.28
C LYS A 103 -4.23 7.26 -36.32
N LEU A 104 -4.80 6.65 -35.28
CA LEU A 104 -5.16 5.24 -35.22
C LEU A 104 -6.67 5.12 -35.35
N GLN A 105 -7.14 4.31 -36.30
CA GLN A 105 -8.57 4.14 -36.55
C GLN A 105 -9.03 2.74 -36.16
N PHE A 106 -10.08 2.67 -35.34
CA PHE A 106 -10.80 1.44 -34.97
C PHE A 106 -12.26 1.58 -35.39
N GLY A 107 -12.61 1.03 -36.54
CA GLY A 107 -13.95 1.19 -37.12
C GLY A 107 -14.26 2.67 -37.36
N LYS A 108 -15.27 3.20 -36.64
CA LYS A 108 -15.68 4.62 -36.73
C LYS A 108 -14.96 5.55 -35.74
N ILE A 109 -14.08 5.02 -34.88
CA ILE A 109 -13.38 5.80 -33.86
C ILE A 109 -11.97 6.10 -34.35
N VAL A 110 -11.55 7.36 -34.27
CA VAL A 110 -10.19 7.81 -34.61
C VAL A 110 -9.53 8.37 -33.36
N LEU A 111 -8.38 7.81 -32.99
CA LEU A 111 -7.56 8.23 -31.85
C LEU A 111 -6.28 8.88 -32.35
N GLU A 112 -5.99 10.11 -31.93
CA GLU A 112 -4.76 10.82 -32.29
C GLU A 112 -3.72 10.66 -31.19
N ARG A 113 -2.59 10.03 -31.50
CA ARG A 113 -1.49 9.85 -30.54
C ARG A 113 -0.56 11.07 -30.62
N GLU A 114 -0.52 11.86 -29.54
CA GLU A 114 0.49 12.91 -29.38
C GLU A 114 1.79 12.31 -28.82
N VAL A 115 2.88 12.41 -29.59
CA VAL A 115 4.21 11.97 -29.13
C VAL A 115 5.04 13.21 -28.80
N ILE A 116 5.18 13.49 -27.51
CA ILE A 116 6.08 14.53 -27.01
C ILE A 116 7.49 13.94 -26.98
N LYS A 117 8.32 14.24 -27.98
CA LYS A 117 9.76 13.94 -27.92
C LYS A 117 10.44 14.97 -27.02
N ARG A 118 10.88 14.57 -25.82
CA ARG A 118 11.86 15.33 -25.04
C ARG A 118 13.26 15.02 -25.60
N ALA A 119 14.01 16.06 -25.94
CA ALA A 119 15.43 15.90 -26.31
C ALA A 119 16.24 15.49 -25.06
N PRO A 120 17.35 14.74 -25.22
CA PRO A 120 18.21 14.41 -24.10
C PRO A 120 18.93 15.69 -23.65
N SER A 121 18.65 16.13 -22.43
CA SER A 121 19.55 17.02 -21.71
C SER A 121 20.69 16.16 -21.20
N GLU A 122 21.93 16.48 -21.57
CA GLU A 122 23.13 15.90 -20.97
C GLU A 122 23.24 16.36 -19.52
N VAL A 123 22.54 15.64 -18.65
CA VAL A 123 22.72 15.67 -17.20
C VAL A 123 22.70 14.20 -16.81
N LEU A 124 23.76 13.74 -16.14
CA LEU A 124 23.85 12.39 -15.57
C LEU A 124 22.77 12.22 -14.49
N HIS A 125 21.52 12.06 -14.90
CA HIS A 125 20.45 11.59 -14.06
C HIS A 125 20.60 10.09 -13.98
N GLU A 126 21.23 9.61 -12.91
CA GLU A 126 20.95 8.28 -12.39
C GLU A 126 19.45 8.22 -12.07
N ASN A 127 18.67 7.81 -13.05
CA ASN A 127 17.28 7.41 -12.88
C ASN A 127 17.31 6.17 -11.99
N HIS A 128 17.24 6.39 -10.68
CA HIS A 128 17.19 5.32 -9.70
C HIS A 128 15.90 4.49 -9.91
N THR A 129 16.12 3.37 -10.56
CA THR A 129 15.35 2.15 -10.73
C THR A 129 14.62 1.66 -9.47
N GLY A 130 13.54 2.30 -9.02
CA GLY A 130 12.62 1.72 -8.02
C GLY A 130 13.22 1.28 -6.67
N VAL A 131 14.47 1.68 -6.38
CA VAL A 131 15.20 1.33 -5.17
C VAL A 131 14.83 2.32 -4.08
N ILE A 132 14.59 1.81 -2.87
CA ILE A 132 14.35 2.59 -1.67
C ILE A 132 15.66 2.65 -0.88
N LEU A 133 16.16 3.85 -0.62
CA LEU A 133 17.35 4.08 0.22
C LEU A 133 16.93 4.47 1.63
N CYS A 134 17.64 3.94 2.64
CA CYS A 134 17.42 4.29 4.04
C CYS A 134 18.67 4.94 4.63
N LYS A 135 18.50 5.79 5.64
CA LYS A 135 19.61 6.25 6.50
C LYS A 135 20.27 5.04 7.17
N LYS A 136 21.58 5.16 7.45
CA LYS A 136 22.35 4.12 8.14
C LYS A 136 22.12 4.11 9.66
N GLU A 137 21.67 5.24 10.20
CA GLU A 137 21.41 5.41 11.63
C GLU A 137 20.07 4.78 11.99
N ALA A 138 20.10 3.85 12.94
CA ALA A 138 18.91 3.24 13.50
C ALA A 138 18.21 4.21 14.44
N VAL A 139 16.88 4.28 14.35
CA VAL A 139 16.03 5.05 15.27
C VAL A 139 15.14 4.11 16.07
N HIS A 140 14.86 4.45 17.32
CA HIS A 140 13.96 3.65 18.15
C HIS A 140 12.56 3.57 17.53
N ALA A 141 12.02 2.36 17.45
CA ALA A 141 10.68 2.10 16.96
C ALA A 141 10.05 0.94 17.74
N VAL A 142 8.72 0.97 17.90
CA VAL A 142 8.00 0.00 18.76
C VAL A 142 7.20 -1.00 17.95
N CYS A 143 6.66 -0.58 16.80
CA CYS A 143 5.74 -1.37 15.98
C CYS A 143 6.22 -1.44 14.54
N GLY A 144 6.48 -2.66 14.05
CA GLY A 144 6.77 -2.95 12.65
C GLY A 144 5.51 -3.43 11.94
N ILE A 145 5.15 -2.77 10.84
CA ILE A 145 4.10 -3.27 9.95
C ILE A 145 4.75 -4.29 9.02
N ARG A 146 4.51 -5.59 9.26
CA ARG A 146 5.02 -6.65 8.38
C ARG A 146 4.32 -6.59 7.04
N ALA A 147 2.99 -6.64 7.05
CA ALA A 147 2.21 -6.60 5.82
C ALA A 147 0.92 -5.81 6.04
N ILE A 148 0.51 -5.08 5.01
CA ILE A 148 -0.80 -4.44 4.94
C ILE A 148 -1.42 -4.77 3.58
N TRP A 149 -2.67 -5.21 3.60
CA TRP A 149 -3.37 -5.66 2.41
C TRP A 149 -4.83 -5.20 2.45
N VAL A 150 -5.34 -4.82 1.28
CA VAL A 150 -6.75 -4.47 1.07
C VAL A 150 -7.21 -5.12 -0.22
N THR A 151 -8.38 -5.78 -0.17
CA THR A 151 -9.06 -6.36 -1.34
C THR A 151 -9.04 -5.38 -2.51
N PRO A 152 -8.71 -5.82 -3.75
CA PRO A 152 -8.64 -4.92 -4.90
C PRO A 152 -9.85 -4.00 -5.09
N SER A 153 -11.06 -4.53 -4.88
CA SER A 153 -12.34 -3.80 -5.00
C SER A 153 -12.60 -2.77 -3.90
N ASN A 154 -11.81 -2.76 -2.82
CA ASN A 154 -11.93 -1.81 -1.71
C ASN A 154 -10.68 -0.95 -1.50
N ARG A 155 -9.70 -1.00 -2.41
CA ARG A 155 -8.56 -0.09 -2.41
C ARG A 155 -9.04 1.35 -2.63
N ARG A 156 -8.25 2.31 -2.16
CA ARG A 156 -8.50 3.77 -2.25
C ARG A 156 -9.80 4.25 -1.56
N LYS A 157 -10.34 3.46 -0.62
CA LYS A 157 -11.51 3.82 0.21
C LYS A 157 -11.14 4.11 1.68
N GLY A 158 -9.88 4.41 1.98
CA GLY A 158 -9.40 4.71 3.33
C GLY A 158 -9.22 3.52 4.28
N ILE A 159 -9.51 2.28 3.86
CA ILE A 159 -9.39 1.08 4.72
C ILE A 159 -7.99 0.90 5.31
N ALA A 160 -6.94 1.08 4.51
CA ALA A 160 -5.56 0.97 4.99
C ALA A 160 -5.25 2.00 6.08
N THR A 161 -5.76 3.22 5.95
CA THR A 161 -5.66 4.26 6.98
C THR A 161 -6.36 3.82 8.25
N GLN A 162 -7.59 3.29 8.16
CA GLN A 162 -8.32 2.80 9.33
C GLN A 162 -7.63 1.61 10.02
N LEU A 163 -6.96 0.75 9.26
CA LEU A 163 -6.12 -0.32 9.82
C LEU A 163 -4.91 0.24 10.57
N LEU A 164 -4.24 1.26 10.02
CA LEU A 164 -3.11 1.91 10.68
C LEU A 164 -3.54 2.67 11.94
N GLU A 165 -4.66 3.37 11.92
CA GLU A 165 -5.20 4.04 13.12
C GLU A 165 -5.55 3.05 14.22
N ALA A 166 -6.02 1.84 13.88
CA ALA A 166 -6.31 0.79 14.86
C ALA A 166 -5.05 0.16 15.51
N VAL A 167 -3.87 0.36 14.91
CA VAL A 167 -2.59 -0.20 15.39
C VAL A 167 -1.83 0.78 16.30
N ARG A 168 -2.06 2.08 16.12
CA ARG A 168 -1.43 3.16 16.90
C ARG A 168 -1.77 3.06 18.38
#